data_AF-A0AAV9F2Y2-F1
#
_entry.id   AF-A0AAV9F2Y2-F1
#
_cell.length_a   1.000
_cell.length_b   1.000
_cell.length_c   1.000
_cell.angle_alpha   90.00
_cell.angle_beta   90.00
_cell.angle_gamma   90.00
#
_symmetry.space_group_name_H-M   'P 1'
#
loop_
_entity.id
_entity.type
_entity.pdbx_description
1 polymer ?
#
loop_
_entity_poly.entity_id
_entity_poly.type
_entity_poly.pdbx_seq_one_letter_code
_entity_poly.pdbx_strand_id
1 'polypeptide(L)'
;MAKFKKKVNDVLDKVIPHHCLFPDLASRVAISSTSAPEWIPSTTELKEAGVKFKVKKNATSFLDVTFHDGLMEIPTLKLYDWSESILRNIIAFEQCYMGTKFHVTFYTLFMDFLVNNPQDILILQQKEIIMNWLRGEEEATQLFNKLNIKVNCNPNENYLSGLYEEVTDFAD
;
A
#
# COMPACT_ATOMS: atom_id res chain seq x y z
N MET A 1 -2.09 -22.56 -23.19
CA MET A 1 -1.54 -22.31 -21.84
C MET A 1 -0.09 -22.74 -21.64
N ALA A 2 0.35 -23.94 -22.08
CA ALA A 2 1.73 -24.43 -21.84
C ALA A 2 2.86 -23.54 -22.43
N LYS A 3 2.65 -22.96 -23.62
CA LYS A 3 3.65 -22.07 -24.26
C LYS A 3 3.84 -20.74 -23.52
N PHE A 4 2.78 -20.23 -22.88
CA PHE A 4 2.85 -19.00 -22.09
C PHE A 4 3.56 -19.24 -20.75
N LYS A 5 3.22 -20.35 -20.08
CA LYS A 5 3.88 -20.78 -18.84
C LYS A 5 5.38 -21.02 -19.06
N LYS A 6 5.76 -21.62 -20.18
CA LYS A 6 7.16 -21.79 -20.58
C LYS A 6 7.86 -20.44 -20.82
N LYS A 7 7.21 -19.50 -21.52
CA LYS A 7 7.79 -18.19 -21.79
C LYS A 7 7.95 -17.33 -20.53
N VAL A 8 7.03 -17.46 -19.56
CA VAL A 8 7.16 -16.84 -18.24
C VAL A 8 8.33 -17.47 -17.48
N ASN A 9 8.44 -18.80 -17.45
CA ASN A 9 9.56 -19.48 -16.78
C ASN A 9 10.91 -19.15 -17.44
N ASP A 10 10.98 -19.10 -18.78
CA ASP A 10 12.17 -18.72 -19.53
C ASP A 10 12.59 -17.26 -19.26
N VAL A 11 11.65 -16.38 -18.87
CA VAL A 11 11.95 -15.01 -18.44
C VAL A 11 12.41 -14.99 -16.99
N LEU A 12 11.75 -15.75 -16.11
CA LEU A 12 12.15 -15.88 -14.70
C LEU A 12 13.57 -16.45 -14.57
N ASP A 13 13.92 -17.50 -15.32
CA ASP A 13 15.24 -18.15 -15.31
C ASP A 13 16.35 -17.24 -15.89
N LYS A 14 16.00 -16.22 -16.68
CA LYS A 14 16.95 -15.26 -17.26
C LYS A 14 17.11 -13.98 -16.43
N VAL A 15 16.09 -13.62 -15.66
CA VAL A 15 16.08 -12.43 -14.79
C VAL A 15 16.64 -12.76 -13.41
N ILE A 16 16.63 -14.03 -13.00
CA ILE A 16 17.20 -14.52 -11.74
C ILE A 16 18.58 -15.12 -12.07
N PRO A 17 19.70 -14.41 -11.85
CA PRO A 17 21.02 -15.01 -12.04
C PRO A 17 21.16 -16.22 -11.13
N HIS A 18 21.89 -17.26 -11.56
CA HIS A 18 22.18 -18.48 -10.76
C HIS A 18 22.89 -18.22 -9.41
N HIS A 19 23.16 -16.96 -9.05
CA HIS A 19 23.58 -16.54 -7.70
C HIS A 19 22.42 -16.12 -6.77
N CYS A 20 21.20 -16.07 -7.28
CA CYS A 20 19.96 -15.88 -6.53
C CYS A 20 19.27 -17.22 -6.24
N LEU A 21 20.03 -18.24 -5.81
CA LEU A 21 19.43 -19.24 -4.93
C LEU A 21 19.01 -18.45 -3.70
N PHE A 22 17.73 -18.09 -3.58
CA PHE A 22 17.19 -17.38 -2.43
C PHE A 22 17.32 -18.31 -1.21
N PRO A 23 18.37 -18.21 -0.38
CA PRO A 23 18.52 -19.11 0.76
C PRO A 23 17.51 -18.74 1.86
N ASP A 24 16.83 -17.60 1.69
CA ASP A 24 16.13 -16.86 2.73
C ASP A 24 14.72 -16.41 2.33
N LEU A 25 14.25 -16.72 1.11
CA LEU A 25 12.84 -16.51 0.78
C LEU A 25 11.95 -17.30 1.76
N ALA A 26 12.45 -18.47 2.18
CA ALA A 26 11.82 -19.30 3.20
C ALA A 26 11.77 -18.61 4.57
N SER A 27 12.76 -17.81 4.97
CA SER A 27 12.75 -17.13 6.28
C SER A 27 11.80 -15.93 6.28
N ARG A 28 11.74 -15.16 5.18
CA ARG A 28 10.77 -14.08 5.00
C ARG A 28 9.34 -14.62 4.95
N VAL A 29 9.12 -15.78 4.31
CA VAL A 29 7.83 -16.50 4.33
C VAL A 29 7.52 -17.11 5.70
N ALA A 30 8.53 -17.42 6.51
CA ALA A 30 8.38 -18.02 7.84
C ALA A 30 8.16 -17.01 8.98
N ILE A 31 8.18 -15.69 8.75
CA ILE A 31 7.71 -14.72 9.73
C ILE A 31 6.18 -14.80 9.78
N SER A 32 5.69 -15.80 10.52
CA SER A 32 4.33 -15.82 11.06
C SER A 32 4.41 -15.78 12.59
N SER A 33 4.13 -14.62 13.16
CA SER A 33 3.51 -14.44 14.49
C SER A 33 3.19 -12.96 14.69
N THR A 34 1.88 -12.64 14.60
CA THR A 34 1.09 -11.73 15.47
C THR A 34 1.78 -10.45 15.97
N SER A 35 1.32 -9.22 15.70
CA SER A 35 -0.04 -8.69 15.65
C SER A 35 -0.54 -8.38 14.23
N ALA A 36 -1.86 -8.26 14.06
CA ALA A 36 -2.40 -7.65 12.85
C ALA A 36 -1.71 -6.28 12.63
N PRO A 37 -1.48 -5.85 11.37
CA PRO A 37 -1.15 -4.44 11.15
C PRO A 37 -2.18 -3.62 11.92
N GLU A 38 -1.69 -2.67 12.73
CA GLU A 38 -2.57 -1.75 13.46
C GLU A 38 -3.61 -1.23 12.47
N TRP A 39 -4.84 -1.64 12.72
CA TRP A 39 -5.95 -1.42 11.83
C TRP A 39 -6.31 0.05 11.94
N ILE A 40 -6.35 0.75 10.80
CA ILE A 40 -6.85 2.11 10.75
C ILE A 40 -8.29 2.11 10.20
N PRO A 41 -9.22 2.90 10.79
CA PRO A 41 -10.56 3.05 10.23
C PRO A 41 -10.54 3.64 8.82
N SER A 42 -11.62 3.38 8.06
CA SER A 42 -11.79 3.89 6.70
C SER A 42 -11.91 5.42 6.67
N THR A 43 -11.76 6.00 5.47
CA THR A 43 -11.89 7.45 5.28
C THR A 43 -13.23 7.98 5.81
N THR A 44 -14.32 7.26 5.56
CA THR A 44 -15.65 7.61 6.05
C THR A 44 -15.72 7.58 7.57
N GLU A 45 -15.25 6.52 8.22
CA GLU A 45 -15.25 6.38 9.69
C GLU A 45 -14.37 7.44 10.37
N LEU A 46 -13.17 7.68 9.85
CA LEU A 46 -12.26 8.71 10.36
C LEU A 46 -12.90 10.10 10.25
N LYS A 47 -13.57 10.40 9.14
CA LYS A 47 -14.26 11.67 8.95
C LYS A 47 -15.42 11.83 9.94
N GLU A 48 -16.16 10.76 10.24
CA GLU A 48 -17.22 10.76 11.26
C GLU A 48 -16.65 10.97 12.68
N ALA A 49 -15.46 10.44 12.96
CA ALA A 49 -14.70 10.69 14.17
C ALA A 49 -14.08 12.11 14.24
N GLY A 50 -14.28 12.96 13.23
CA GLY A 50 -13.81 14.34 13.21
C GLY A 50 -12.45 14.57 12.57
N VAL A 51 -11.83 13.51 12.00
CA VAL A 51 -10.58 13.64 11.25
C VAL A 51 -10.79 14.44 9.97
N LYS A 52 -9.88 15.38 9.73
CA LYS A 52 -9.85 16.19 8.52
C LYS A 52 -8.78 15.66 7.57
N PHE A 53 -9.14 15.56 6.30
CA PHE A 53 -8.23 15.14 5.23
C PHE A 53 -7.79 16.34 4.39
N LYS A 54 -6.49 16.40 4.06
CA LYS A 54 -5.91 17.44 3.22
C LYS A 54 -4.72 16.94 2.41
N VAL A 55 -4.48 17.55 1.24
CA VAL A 55 -3.25 17.30 0.46
C VAL A 55 -2.02 17.87 1.14
N LYS A 56 -0.99 17.03 1.26
CA LYS A 56 0.36 17.47 1.65
C LYS A 56 1.09 18.07 0.45
N LYS A 57 1.16 19.41 0.38
CA LYS A 57 1.69 20.13 -0.79
C LYS A 57 3.21 20.06 -0.97
N ASN A 58 3.97 19.94 0.12
CA ASN A 58 5.44 19.98 0.12
C ASN A 58 6.06 18.61 0.39
N ALA A 59 5.36 17.54 0.01
CA ALA A 59 5.82 16.18 0.19
C ALA A 59 7.00 15.86 -0.74
N THR A 60 8.04 15.21 -0.22
CA THR A 60 9.19 14.75 -1.03
C THR A 60 8.94 13.39 -1.71
N SER A 61 7.88 12.70 -1.32
CA SER A 61 7.45 11.40 -1.83
C SER A 61 5.95 11.22 -1.65
N PHE A 62 5.31 10.37 -2.46
CA PHE A 62 3.90 10.01 -2.24
C PHE A 62 3.67 9.20 -0.95
N LEU A 63 4.76 8.69 -0.36
CA LEU A 63 4.79 7.95 0.90
C LEU A 63 4.77 8.85 2.14
N ASP A 64 4.92 10.17 1.96
CA ASP A 64 5.05 11.11 3.07
C ASP A 64 3.69 11.46 3.69
N VAL A 65 3.13 10.52 4.44
CA VAL A 65 1.86 10.67 5.16
C VAL A 65 2.10 11.15 6.58
N THR A 66 1.31 12.12 7.03
CA THR A 66 1.36 12.61 8.41
C THR A 66 -0.04 12.73 9.00
N PHE A 67 -0.14 12.45 10.28
CA PHE A 67 -1.29 12.77 11.10
C PHE A 67 -0.83 13.66 12.25
N HIS A 68 -1.64 14.64 12.64
CA HIS A 68 -1.40 15.45 13.82
C HIS A 68 -2.69 16.14 14.23
N ASP A 69 -3.12 15.97 15.49
CA ASP A 69 -4.28 16.69 16.08
C ASP A 69 -5.54 16.62 15.18
N GLY A 70 -5.89 15.41 14.76
CA GLY A 70 -7.07 15.16 13.92
C GLY A 70 -6.92 15.62 12.45
N LEU A 71 -5.74 16.06 12.01
CA LEU A 71 -5.47 16.41 10.61
C LEU A 71 -4.61 15.33 9.95
N MET A 72 -5.19 14.62 8.99
CA MET A 72 -4.49 13.68 8.11
C MET A 72 -4.06 14.37 6.81
N GLU A 73 -2.75 14.49 6.60
CA GLU A 73 -2.16 15.03 5.37
C GLU A 73 -1.53 13.90 4.54
N ILE A 74 -2.07 13.71 3.33
CA ILE A 74 -1.62 12.69 2.38
C ILE A 74 -1.18 13.39 1.09
N PRO A 75 -0.02 13.06 0.49
CA PRO A 75 0.36 13.59 -0.82
C PRO A 75 -0.61 13.14 -1.91
N THR A 76 -0.79 13.95 -2.96
CA THR A 76 -1.66 13.55 -4.08
C THR A 76 -1.13 12.30 -4.78
N LEU A 77 -1.95 11.26 -4.86
CA LEU A 77 -1.71 10.04 -5.62
C LEU A 77 -2.55 10.05 -6.90
N LYS A 78 -1.87 9.89 -8.05
CA LYS A 78 -2.53 9.79 -9.36
C LYS A 78 -2.69 8.33 -9.75
N LEU A 79 -3.92 7.90 -9.97
CA LEU A 79 -4.25 6.55 -10.38
C LEU A 79 -4.48 6.52 -11.89
N TYR A 80 -3.80 5.61 -12.57
CA TYR A 80 -3.92 5.35 -14.00
C TYR A 80 -3.98 3.83 -14.22
N ASP A 81 -4.36 3.40 -15.43
CA ASP A 81 -4.49 1.97 -15.79
C ASP A 81 -3.22 1.12 -15.55
N TRP A 82 -2.05 1.77 -15.49
CA TRP A 82 -0.73 1.17 -15.30
C TRP A 82 -0.24 1.24 -13.85
N SER A 83 -0.92 1.98 -12.96
CA SER A 83 -0.55 2.16 -11.55
C SER A 83 -0.53 0.82 -10.80
N GLU A 84 -1.51 -0.06 -11.05
CA GLU A 84 -1.57 -1.39 -10.40
C GLU A 84 -0.31 -2.20 -10.72
N SER A 85 0.10 -2.24 -11.99
CA SER A 85 1.26 -3.03 -12.43
C SER A 85 2.56 -2.49 -11.84
N ILE A 86 2.72 -1.16 -11.78
CA ILE A 86 3.90 -0.52 -11.19
C ILE A 86 3.98 -0.83 -9.70
N LEU A 87 2.90 -0.58 -8.94
CA LEU A 87 2.89 -0.80 -7.49
C LEU A 87 3.13 -2.27 -7.16
N ARG A 88 2.52 -3.20 -7.90
CA ARG A 88 2.74 -4.65 -7.71
C ARG A 88 4.19 -5.07 -7.96
N ASN A 89 4.84 -4.49 -8.97
CA ASN A 89 6.25 -4.77 -9.23
C ASN A 89 7.15 -4.24 -8.12
N ILE A 90 6.83 -3.08 -7.54
CA ILE A 90 7.60 -2.53 -6.40
C ILE A 90 7.39 -3.39 -5.16
N ILE A 91 6.16 -3.78 -4.83
CA ILE A 91 5.86 -4.68 -3.71
C ILE A 91 6.63 -6.00 -3.86
N ALA A 92 6.63 -6.60 -5.06
CA ALA A 92 7.38 -7.82 -5.33
C ALA A 92 8.89 -7.62 -5.14
N PHE A 93 9.43 -6.47 -5.56
CA PHE A 93 10.82 -6.09 -5.33
C PHE A 93 11.15 -5.95 -3.84
N GLU A 94 10.32 -5.25 -3.06
CA GLU A 94 10.48 -5.07 -1.61
C GLU A 94 10.49 -6.43 -0.87
N GLN A 95 9.67 -7.38 -1.33
CA GLN A 95 9.56 -8.72 -0.76
C GLN A 95 10.72 -9.64 -1.12
N CYS A 96 11.20 -9.59 -2.37
CA CYS A 96 12.18 -10.54 -2.89
C CYS A 96 13.63 -10.14 -2.62
N TYR A 97 13.92 -8.86 -2.39
CA TYR A 97 15.29 -8.38 -2.23
C TYR A 97 15.65 -8.18 -0.76
N MET A 98 16.86 -8.58 -0.38
CA MET A 98 17.35 -8.36 0.99
C MET A 98 17.74 -6.90 1.20
N GLY A 99 17.45 -6.36 2.39
CA GLY A 99 17.82 -4.99 2.75
C GLY A 99 16.90 -3.89 2.17
N THR A 100 15.87 -4.25 1.40
CA THR A 100 14.79 -3.33 1.05
C THR A 100 13.81 -3.21 2.21
N LYS A 101 13.31 -1.98 2.41
CA LYS A 101 12.21 -1.68 3.34
C LYS A 101 10.87 -1.88 2.65
N PHE A 102 9.82 -2.16 3.42
CA PHE A 102 8.46 -2.39 2.92
C PHE A 102 7.63 -1.10 2.78
N HIS A 103 8.23 0.03 2.39
CA HIS A 103 7.54 1.32 2.46
C HIS A 103 6.35 1.41 1.50
N VAL A 104 6.50 0.97 0.24
CA VAL A 104 5.39 0.98 -0.71
C VAL A 104 4.34 -0.05 -0.29
N THR A 105 4.77 -1.20 0.20
CA THR A 105 3.88 -2.24 0.75
C THR A 105 3.02 -1.71 1.89
N PHE A 106 3.62 -1.04 2.89
CA PHE A 106 2.87 -0.47 4.01
C PHE A 106 1.99 0.71 3.59
N TYR A 107 2.41 1.50 2.61
CA TYR A 107 1.57 2.54 2.03
C TYR A 107 0.34 1.97 1.32
N THR A 108 0.48 0.89 0.53
CA THR A 108 -0.67 0.29 -0.15
C THR A 108 -1.61 -0.42 0.81
N LEU A 109 -1.10 -0.97 1.92
CA LEU A 109 -1.92 -1.47 3.03
C LEU A 109 -2.70 -0.34 3.69
N PHE A 110 -2.03 0.76 4.02
CA PHE A 110 -2.66 1.97 4.57
C PHE A 110 -3.78 2.51 3.67
N MET A 111 -3.51 2.66 2.36
CA MET A 111 -4.51 3.15 1.41
C MET A 111 -5.71 2.20 1.25
N ASP A 112 -5.49 0.90 1.36
CA ASP A 112 -6.56 -0.11 1.28
C ASP A 112 -7.47 -0.07 2.51
N PHE A 113 -6.92 0.17 3.71
CA PHE A 113 -7.74 0.43 4.89
C PHE A 113 -8.54 1.73 4.75
N LEU A 114 -7.91 2.81 4.29
CA LEU A 114 -8.61 4.08 4.06
C LEU A 114 -9.71 3.98 3.01
N VAL A 115 -9.55 3.09 2.02
CA VAL A 115 -10.44 2.93 0.87
C VAL A 115 -11.17 1.58 0.95
N ASN A 116 -12.13 1.50 1.85
CA ASN A 116 -12.95 0.31 2.01
C ASN A 116 -14.02 0.20 0.91
N ASN A 117 -14.53 1.34 0.42
CA ASN A 117 -15.58 1.37 -0.60
C ASN A 117 -15.44 2.57 -1.56
N PRO A 118 -16.25 2.67 -2.64
CA PRO A 118 -16.15 3.77 -3.60
C PRO A 118 -16.44 5.16 -3.01
N GLN A 119 -17.22 5.25 -1.92
CA GLN A 119 -17.50 6.52 -1.24
C GLN A 119 -16.22 7.10 -0.60
N ASP A 120 -15.32 6.24 -0.12
CA ASP A 120 -14.03 6.68 0.42
C ASP A 120 -13.16 7.32 -0.68
N ILE A 121 -13.12 6.72 -1.88
CA ILE A 121 -12.45 7.32 -3.05
C ILE A 121 -13.02 8.70 -3.35
N LEU A 122 -14.35 8.85 -3.37
CA LEU A 122 -15.00 10.13 -3.64
C LEU A 122 -14.59 11.21 -2.63
N ILE A 123 -14.53 10.87 -1.34
CA ILE A 123 -14.10 11.80 -0.29
C ILE A 123 -12.64 12.22 -0.54
N LEU A 124 -11.75 11.27 -0.83
CA LEU A 124 -10.33 11.55 -1.09
C LEU A 124 -10.12 12.34 -2.39
N GLN A 125 -10.94 12.13 -3.42
CA GLN A 125 -10.93 12.94 -4.64
C GLN A 125 -11.38 14.37 -4.40
N GLN A 126 -12.43 14.60 -3.61
CA GLN A 126 -12.88 15.94 -3.22
C GLN A 126 -11.80 16.71 -2.45
N LYS A 127 -10.88 16.00 -1.80
CA LYS A 127 -9.72 16.58 -1.11
C LYS A 127 -8.47 16.67 -1.98
N GLU A 128 -8.54 16.28 -3.25
CA GLU A 128 -7.42 16.22 -4.21
C GLU A 128 -6.28 15.27 -3.79
N ILE A 129 -6.55 14.38 -2.82
CA ILE A 129 -5.61 13.35 -2.35
C ILE A 129 -5.52 12.24 -3.40
N ILE A 130 -6.65 11.84 -3.98
CA ILE A 130 -6.67 10.91 -5.12
C ILE A 130 -7.07 11.67 -6.38
N MET A 131 -6.25 11.55 -7.42
CA MET A 131 -6.63 11.92 -8.79
C MET A 131 -6.88 10.63 -9.57
N ASN A 132 -8.15 10.24 -9.66
CA ASN A 132 -8.55 9.00 -10.32
C ASN A 132 -8.71 9.21 -11.83
N TRP A 133 -7.87 8.56 -12.64
CA TRP A 133 -7.98 8.51 -14.10
C TRP A 133 -8.45 7.14 -14.61
N LEU A 134 -8.98 6.30 -13.72
CA LEU A 134 -9.60 5.01 -14.05
C LEU A 134 -11.07 5.21 -14.48
N ARG A 135 -11.77 4.12 -14.79
CA ARG A 135 -13.14 4.17 -15.33
C ARG A 135 -14.24 4.34 -14.27
N GLY A 136 -13.85 4.62 -13.03
CA GLY A 136 -14.74 4.91 -11.91
C GLY A 136 -14.09 4.66 -10.55
N GLU A 137 -14.82 4.99 -9.49
CA GLU A 137 -14.37 4.86 -8.11
C GLU A 137 -14.31 3.39 -7.67
N GLU A 138 -15.21 2.55 -8.18
CA GLU A 138 -15.18 1.10 -7.99
C GLU A 138 -13.86 0.49 -8.47
N GLU A 139 -13.36 0.93 -9.63
CA GLU A 139 -12.09 0.43 -10.17
C GLU A 139 -10.89 0.89 -9.33
N ALA A 140 -10.93 2.11 -8.80
CA ALA A 140 -9.92 2.63 -7.88
C ALA A 140 -9.93 1.90 -6.52
N THR A 141 -11.11 1.63 -5.94
CA THR A 141 -11.24 0.80 -4.73
C THR A 141 -10.69 -0.59 -4.98
N GLN A 142 -11.05 -1.23 -6.10
CA GLN A 142 -10.54 -2.55 -6.44
C GLN A 142 -9.02 -2.58 -6.68
N LEU A 143 -8.43 -1.48 -7.16
CA LEU A 143 -6.98 -1.39 -7.37
C LEU A 143 -6.25 -1.61 -6.04
N PHE A 144 -6.61 -0.92 -4.96
CA PHE A 144 -5.95 -1.07 -3.66
C PHE A 144 -6.16 -2.47 -3.07
N ASN A 145 -7.39 -2.97 -3.11
CA ASN A 145 -7.73 -4.32 -2.66
C ASN A 145 -6.88 -5.40 -3.38
N LYS A 146 -6.67 -5.25 -4.69
CA LYS A 146 -5.86 -6.19 -5.49
C LYS A 146 -4.36 -6.10 -5.18
N LEU A 147 -3.85 -4.96 -4.75
CA LEU A 147 -2.42 -4.79 -4.46
C LEU A 147 -2.01 -5.58 -3.22
N ASN A 148 -2.90 -5.73 -2.24
CA ASN A 148 -2.59 -6.38 -0.96
C ASN A 148 -2.83 -7.89 -0.94
N ILE A 149 -3.23 -8.49 -2.06
CA ILE A 149 -3.32 -9.94 -2.21
C ILE A 149 -1.92 -10.56 -2.18
N LYS A 150 -1.70 -11.49 -1.24
CA LYS A 150 -0.43 -12.22 -1.03
C LYS A 150 0.73 -11.30 -0.65
N VAL A 151 0.44 -10.20 0.04
CA VAL A 151 1.48 -9.37 0.64
C VAL A 151 2.04 -10.05 1.88
N ASN A 152 3.37 -10.18 1.93
CA ASN A 152 4.11 -10.59 3.12
C ASN A 152 5.08 -9.47 3.51
N CYS A 153 4.90 -8.92 4.70
CA CYS A 153 5.72 -7.83 5.24
C CYS A 153 5.96 -8.06 6.73
N ASN A 154 7.11 -7.61 7.22
CA ASN A 154 7.43 -7.62 8.65
C ASN A 154 6.77 -6.39 9.32
N PRO A 155 5.76 -6.54 10.21
CA PRO A 155 5.07 -5.41 10.83
C PRO A 155 6.00 -4.43 11.56
N ASN A 156 7.12 -4.92 12.09
CA ASN A 156 8.13 -4.10 12.78
C ASN A 156 8.86 -3.12 11.84
N GLU A 157 8.73 -3.29 10.52
CA GLU A 157 9.29 -2.38 9.51
C GLU A 157 8.26 -1.37 8.99
N ASN A 158 7.09 -1.30 9.64
CA ASN A 158 6.05 -0.33 9.29
C ASN A 158 6.48 1.10 9.64
N TYR A 159 6.84 1.87 8.62
CA TYR A 159 7.18 3.28 8.79
C TYR A 159 5.99 4.17 9.18
N LEU A 160 4.75 3.67 9.06
CA LEU A 160 3.51 4.34 9.48
C LEU A 160 3.05 3.95 10.89
N SER A 161 3.82 3.14 11.63
CA SER A 161 3.47 2.70 13.00
C SER A 161 3.12 3.88 13.92
N GLY A 162 3.99 4.89 14.01
CA GLY A 162 3.70 6.09 14.81
C GLY A 162 2.45 6.85 14.36
N LEU A 163 2.12 6.82 13.06
CA LEU A 163 0.88 7.42 12.56
C LEU A 163 -0.35 6.64 13.05
N TYR A 164 -0.28 5.31 13.11
CA TYR A 164 -1.37 4.49 13.62
C TYR A 164 -1.60 4.71 15.11
N GLU A 165 -0.53 4.78 15.91
CA GLU A 165 -0.61 5.12 17.33
C GLU A 165 -1.33 6.46 17.54
N GLU A 166 -0.93 7.52 16.82
CA GLU A 166 -1.56 8.84 16.95
C GLU A 166 -3.05 8.85 16.53
N VAL A 167 -3.43 8.06 15.51
CA VAL A 167 -4.82 7.96 15.06
C VAL A 167 -5.67 7.20 16.07
N THR A 168 -5.14 6.13 16.66
CA THR A 168 -5.82 5.37 17.72
C THR A 168 -6.05 6.26 18.94
N ASP A 169 -5.01 6.97 19.41
CA ASP A 169 -5.10 7.89 20.55
C ASP A 169 -6.11 9.02 20.35
N PHE A 170 -6.34 9.46 19.10
CA PHE A 170 -7.33 10.48 18.77
C PHE A 170 -8.77 9.95 18.75
N ALA A 171 -8.95 8.65 18.43
CA ALA A 171 -10.26 8.03 18.27
C ALA A 171 -10.84 7.46 19.58
N ASP A 172 -10.03 7.35 20.63
CA ASP A 172 -10.41 6.96 22.00
C ASP A 172 -11.05 8.11 22.81
#